data_AF-A0A935QYX8-F1
#
_entry.id   AF-A0A935QYX8-F1
#
_cell.length_a   1.000
_cell.length_b   1.000
_cell.length_c   1.000
_cell.angle_alpha   90.00
_cell.angle_beta   90.00
_cell.angle_gamma   90.00
#
_symmetry.space_group_name_H-M   'P 1'
#
loop_
_entity.id
_entity.type
_entity.pdbx_description
1 polymer ?
#
loop_
_entity_poly.entity_id
_entity_poly.type
_entity_poly.pdbx_seq_one_letter_code
_entity_poly.pdbx_strand_id
1 'polypeptide(L)'
;MIFLLDEPEAHLHPGFRLRPRHVLVVEEFGAQLVLATHSVDILNRLAADGAALLRCDRAATPSSVALNDDAQLYSDLRSWADLTPYTAINFLASRRVLFCEGEGDREVLERLGRLRFRNDPDGLRRLQRWSIVQLNGVGNAPIAPLLAKLVRNELVQVQAREGGFQVVVVLDRDYARTPGLHETTDAGVTELSLVWSAHSVESVLLTPPILLAWLDGWIQTWRAKDPARRAAVTLPDDLPLRVEQALAAADADATLNQHAADLLAARLTTQPMNDETGRPIHGDTKLIRAFERARSLVAAEPALAAWQRPRELCAQHAAEVLSRDQPIPATSSSF
;
A
#
# COMPACT_ATOMS: atom_id res chain seq x y z
N MET A 1 -19.52 -19.10 -37.63
CA MET A 1 -20.61 -18.12 -37.36
C MET A 1 -20.21 -17.31 -36.15
N ILE A 2 -20.46 -16.00 -36.12
CA ILE A 2 -20.05 -15.12 -35.01
C ILE A 2 -21.30 -14.45 -34.43
N PHE A 3 -21.47 -14.53 -33.12
CA PHE A 3 -22.46 -13.77 -32.37
C PHE A 3 -21.76 -12.60 -31.68
N LEU A 4 -22.33 -11.40 -31.84
CA LEU A 4 -21.88 -10.18 -31.18
C LEU A 4 -22.98 -9.74 -30.21
N LEU A 5 -22.64 -9.59 -28.94
CA LEU A 5 -23.54 -9.07 -27.92
C LEU A 5 -22.90 -7.82 -27.29
N ASP A 6 -23.66 -6.73 -27.25
CA ASP A 6 -23.23 -5.46 -26.65
C ASP A 6 -24.16 -5.15 -25.47
N GLU A 7 -23.59 -5.11 -24.27
CA GLU A 7 -24.26 -4.89 -22.98
C GLU A 7 -25.60 -5.66 -22.82
N PRO A 8 -25.61 -7.00 -22.98
CA PRO A 8 -26.86 -7.78 -22.86
C PRO A 8 -27.54 -7.65 -21.49
N GLU A 9 -26.85 -7.12 -20.48
CA GLU A 9 -27.34 -6.84 -19.14
C GLU A 9 -28.13 -5.53 -19.00
N ALA A 10 -27.99 -4.57 -19.91
CA ALA A 10 -28.46 -3.18 -19.71
C ALA A 10 -29.98 -3.03 -19.46
N HIS A 11 -30.77 -4.03 -19.84
CA HIS A 11 -32.24 -4.05 -19.67
C HIS A 11 -32.74 -5.26 -18.89
N LEU A 12 -31.85 -6.03 -18.27
CA LEU A 12 -32.23 -7.16 -17.45
C LEU A 12 -32.45 -6.72 -16.00
N HIS A 13 -33.53 -7.19 -15.38
CA HIS A 13 -33.76 -7.00 -13.96
C HIS A 13 -32.57 -7.57 -13.16
N PRO A 14 -32.11 -6.96 -12.05
CA PRO A 14 -30.93 -7.42 -11.29
C PRO A 14 -31.00 -8.88 -10.80
N GLY A 15 -32.21 -9.44 -10.69
CA GLY A 15 -32.46 -10.85 -10.37
C GLY A 15 -32.37 -11.82 -11.57
N PHE A 16 -32.37 -11.31 -12.80
CA PHE A 16 -32.12 -12.08 -14.02
C PHE A 16 -30.61 -12.28 -14.18
N ARG A 17 -30.13 -13.30 -13.49
CA ARG A 17 -28.81 -13.88 -13.77
C ARG A 17 -28.79 -14.27 -15.24
N LEU A 18 -27.75 -13.86 -15.97
CA LEU A 18 -27.37 -14.50 -17.22
C LEU A 18 -27.17 -16.00 -16.93
N ARG A 19 -28.24 -16.77 -17.16
CA ARG A 19 -28.23 -18.23 -17.13
C ARG A 19 -27.51 -18.71 -18.38
N PRO A 20 -26.89 -19.91 -18.39
CA PRO A 20 -26.05 -20.44 -19.48
C PRO A 20 -26.70 -20.57 -20.88
N ARG A 21 -27.91 -20.05 -21.11
CA ARG A 21 -28.66 -20.18 -22.36
C ARG A 21 -27.98 -19.53 -23.57
N HIS A 22 -27.25 -18.42 -23.40
CA HIS A 22 -26.51 -17.80 -24.51
C HIS A 22 -25.27 -18.61 -24.89
N VAL A 23 -24.58 -19.22 -23.91
CA VAL A 23 -23.48 -20.15 -24.16
C VAL A 23 -24.01 -21.43 -24.83
N LEU A 24 -25.13 -21.98 -24.35
CA LEU A 24 -25.78 -23.16 -24.93
C LEU A 24 -26.18 -22.96 -26.40
N VAL A 25 -26.73 -21.80 -26.76
CA VAL A 25 -27.07 -21.49 -28.15
C VAL A 25 -25.80 -21.39 -29.01
N VAL A 26 -24.75 -20.75 -28.50
CA VAL A 26 -23.47 -20.62 -29.22
C VAL A 26 -22.81 -22.00 -29.42
N GLU A 27 -22.85 -22.86 -28.41
CA GLU A 27 -22.36 -24.25 -28.47
C GLU A 27 -23.18 -25.10 -29.46
N GLU A 28 -24.51 -25.00 -29.41
CA GLU A 28 -25.43 -25.75 -30.28
C GLU A 28 -25.21 -25.43 -31.77
N PHE A 29 -24.84 -24.19 -32.08
CA PHE A 29 -24.54 -23.75 -33.45
C PHE A 29 -23.03 -23.74 -33.79
N GLY A 30 -22.14 -24.18 -32.90
CA GLY A 30 -20.70 -24.16 -33.11
C GLY A 30 -20.17 -22.75 -33.47
N ALA A 31 -20.75 -21.71 -32.89
CA ALA A 31 -20.43 -20.32 -33.19
C ALA A 31 -19.37 -19.76 -32.23
N GLN A 32 -18.73 -18.66 -32.61
CA GLN A 32 -17.88 -17.87 -31.71
C GLN A 32 -18.69 -16.73 -31.13
N LEU A 33 -18.63 -16.53 -29.81
CA LEU A 33 -19.27 -15.42 -29.12
C LEU A 33 -18.25 -14.32 -28.82
N VAL A 34 -18.57 -13.09 -29.18
CA VAL A 34 -17.86 -11.89 -28.73
C VAL A 34 -18.85 -11.03 -27.95
N LEU A 35 -18.47 -10.67 -26.73
CA LEU A 35 -19.31 -9.95 -25.80
C LEU A 35 -18.61 -8.66 -25.35
N ALA A 36 -19.30 -7.54 -25.43
CA ALA A 36 -18.95 -6.31 -24.71
C ALA A 36 -19.88 -6.17 -23.51
N THR A 37 -19.32 -5.95 -22.32
CA THR A 37 -20.07 -5.86 -21.07
C THR A 37 -19.32 -5.02 -20.04
N HIS A 38 -20.06 -4.34 -19.17
CA HIS A 38 -19.54 -3.70 -17.95
C HIS A 38 -19.87 -4.53 -16.69
N SER A 39 -20.54 -5.67 -16.85
CA SER A 39 -20.91 -6.55 -15.75
C SER A 39 -19.75 -7.45 -15.34
N VAL A 40 -19.24 -7.16 -14.15
CA VAL A 40 -18.14 -7.91 -13.55
C VAL A 40 -18.52 -9.38 -13.26
N ASP A 41 -19.79 -9.66 -12.97
CA ASP A 41 -20.30 -11.02 -12.78
C ASP A 41 -20.23 -11.87 -14.06
N ILE A 42 -20.43 -11.25 -15.23
CA ILE A 42 -20.33 -11.95 -16.52
C ILE A 42 -18.86 -12.20 -16.85
N LEU A 43 -18.01 -11.20 -16.69
CA LEU A 43 -16.57 -11.28 -16.95
C LEU A 43 -15.93 -12.42 -16.15
N ASN A 44 -16.22 -12.50 -14.84
CA ASN A 44 -15.66 -13.54 -13.98
C ASN A 44 -16.09 -14.96 -14.36
N ARG A 45 -17.35 -15.15 -14.78
CA ARG A 45 -17.82 -16.47 -15.21
C ARG A 45 -17.19 -16.90 -16.53
N LEU A 46 -17.17 -16.00 -17.51
CA LEU A 46 -16.56 -16.31 -18.80
C LEU A 46 -15.05 -16.56 -18.67
N ALA A 47 -14.35 -15.81 -17.81
CA ALA A 47 -12.95 -16.09 -17.48
C ALA A 47 -12.76 -17.50 -16.90
N ALA A 48 -13.62 -17.90 -15.95
CA ALA A 48 -13.57 -19.22 -15.35
C ALA A 48 -13.84 -20.35 -16.37
N ASP A 49 -14.64 -20.07 -17.40
CA ASP A 49 -14.93 -20.97 -18.52
C ASP A 49 -13.85 -20.91 -19.64
N GLY A 50 -12.75 -20.18 -19.41
CA GLY A 50 -11.59 -20.13 -20.30
C GLY A 50 -11.70 -19.11 -21.45
N ALA A 51 -12.62 -18.15 -21.36
CA ALA A 51 -12.74 -17.09 -22.35
C ALA A 51 -11.53 -16.13 -22.30
N ALA A 52 -11.09 -15.68 -23.49
CA ALA A 52 -10.10 -14.62 -23.59
C ALA A 52 -10.75 -13.26 -23.25
N LEU A 53 -10.24 -12.60 -22.22
CA LEU A 53 -10.69 -11.27 -21.83
C LEU A 53 -9.79 -10.18 -22.42
N LEU A 54 -10.42 -9.13 -22.93
CA LEU A 54 -9.74 -8.00 -23.57
C LEU A 54 -10.20 -6.69 -22.93
N ARG A 55 -9.25 -5.93 -22.38
CA ARG A 55 -9.48 -4.52 -22.03
C ARG A 55 -9.38 -3.70 -23.30
N CYS A 56 -10.45 -3.00 -23.67
CA CYS A 56 -10.49 -2.11 -24.82
C CYS A 56 -10.59 -0.65 -24.35
N ASP A 57 -9.56 0.15 -24.65
CA ASP A 57 -9.53 1.58 -24.38
C ASP A 57 -9.01 2.32 -25.62
N ARG A 58 -9.86 3.15 -26.22
CA ARG A 58 -9.51 3.91 -27.43
C ARG A 58 -8.45 4.99 -27.18
N ALA A 59 -8.28 5.44 -25.94
CA ALA A 59 -7.28 6.44 -25.57
C ALA A 59 -5.92 5.81 -25.21
N ALA A 60 -5.87 4.50 -24.94
CA ALA A 60 -4.64 3.80 -24.58
C ALA A 60 -3.86 3.27 -25.82
N THR A 61 -2.54 3.13 -25.67
CA THR A 61 -1.68 2.46 -26.66
C THR A 61 -0.95 1.29 -25.98
N PRO A 62 -1.24 0.02 -26.32
CA PRO A 62 -2.21 -0.44 -27.33
C PRO A 62 -3.67 -0.28 -26.87
N SER A 63 -4.57 -0.10 -27.84
CA SER A 63 -6.00 0.14 -27.60
C SER A 63 -6.77 -1.10 -27.12
N SER A 64 -6.14 -2.27 -27.21
CA SER A 64 -6.65 -3.52 -26.66
C SER A 64 -5.54 -4.30 -25.98
N VAL A 65 -5.76 -4.75 -24.76
CA VAL A 65 -4.81 -5.57 -24.00
C VAL A 65 -5.52 -6.84 -23.53
N ALA A 66 -4.91 -7.99 -23.78
CA ALA A 66 -5.39 -9.25 -23.24
C ALA A 66 -5.10 -9.34 -21.73
N LEU A 67 -6.13 -9.70 -20.96
CA LEU A 67 -6.04 -9.92 -19.53
C LEU A 67 -5.83 -11.43 -19.34
N ASN A 68 -4.57 -11.83 -19.16
CA ASN A 68 -4.17 -13.24 -19.22
C ASN A 68 -4.21 -13.94 -17.86
N ASP A 69 -4.38 -13.18 -16.80
CA ASP A 69 -4.48 -13.68 -15.44
C ASP A 69 -5.47 -12.84 -14.63
N ASP A 70 -5.93 -13.46 -13.55
CA ASP A 70 -6.85 -12.86 -12.59
C ASP A 70 -6.32 -11.52 -12.05
N ALA A 71 -5.01 -11.38 -11.83
CA ALA A 71 -4.42 -10.16 -11.29
C ALA A 71 -4.54 -8.97 -12.27
N GLN A 72 -4.37 -9.21 -13.57
CA GLN A 72 -4.57 -8.21 -14.62
C GLN A 72 -6.04 -7.82 -14.74
N LEU A 73 -6.95 -8.80 -14.69
CA LEU A 73 -8.40 -8.55 -14.69
C LEU A 73 -8.81 -7.68 -13.51
N TYR A 74 -8.39 -8.04 -12.30
CA TYR A 74 -8.74 -7.29 -11.09
C TYR A 74 -8.10 -5.91 -11.03
N SER A 75 -6.87 -5.75 -11.52
CA SER A 75 -6.22 -4.44 -11.63
C SER A 75 -6.99 -3.51 -12.57
N ASP A 76 -7.53 -4.05 -13.66
CA ASP A 76 -8.31 -3.28 -14.62
C ASP A 76 -9.68 -2.88 -14.02
N LEU A 77 -10.40 -3.84 -13.44
CA LEU A 77 -11.68 -3.63 -12.76
C LEU A 77 -11.60 -2.56 -11.66
N ARG A 78 -10.47 -2.49 -10.94
CA ARG A 78 -10.24 -1.49 -9.87
C ARG A 78 -10.28 -0.05 -10.37
N SER A 79 -9.93 0.18 -11.63
CA SER A 79 -9.88 1.53 -12.19
C SER A 79 -11.27 2.13 -12.47
N TRP A 80 -12.32 1.30 -12.53
CA TRP A 80 -13.66 1.74 -12.93
C TRP A 80 -14.82 1.15 -12.11
N ALA A 81 -14.60 0.16 -11.25
CA ALA A 81 -15.62 -0.43 -10.39
C ALA A 81 -15.32 -0.21 -8.89
N ASP A 82 -16.37 0.03 -8.09
CA ASP A 82 -16.27 0.04 -6.62
C ASP A 82 -16.05 -1.38 -6.11
N LEU A 83 -14.80 -1.67 -5.71
CA LEU A 83 -14.33 -3.00 -5.35
C LEU A 83 -14.54 -3.39 -3.88
N THR A 84 -15.35 -2.65 -3.13
CA THR A 84 -15.62 -2.99 -1.72
C THR A 84 -16.13 -4.43 -1.53
N PRO A 85 -17.06 -4.96 -2.38
CA PRO A 85 -17.44 -6.38 -2.37
C PRO A 85 -16.38 -7.32 -2.96
N TYR A 86 -15.60 -6.85 -3.95
CA TYR A 86 -14.56 -7.62 -4.62
C TYR A 86 -13.34 -7.89 -3.73
N THR A 87 -13.07 -7.02 -2.78
CA THR A 87 -12.04 -7.24 -1.75
C THR A 87 -12.37 -8.46 -0.90
N ALA A 88 -13.64 -8.67 -0.56
CA ALA A 88 -14.11 -9.87 0.13
C ALA A 88 -14.02 -11.11 -0.77
N ILE A 89 -14.31 -11.00 -2.07
CA ILE A 89 -14.18 -12.11 -3.03
C ILE A 89 -12.71 -12.52 -3.24
N ASN A 90 -11.80 -11.56 -3.42
CA ASN A 90 -10.36 -11.80 -3.53
C ASN A 90 -9.80 -12.41 -2.25
N PHE A 91 -10.28 -11.97 -1.09
CA PHE A 91 -9.95 -12.60 0.18
C PHE A 91 -10.44 -14.05 0.25
N LEU A 92 -11.68 -14.32 -0.16
CA LEU A 92 -12.22 -15.69 -0.18
C LEU A 92 -11.43 -16.61 -1.11
N ALA A 93 -11.01 -16.12 -2.28
CA ALA A 93 -10.23 -16.88 -3.26
C ALA A 93 -8.77 -17.10 -2.82
N SER A 94 -8.07 -16.05 -2.41
CA SER A 94 -6.66 -16.11 -1.98
C SER A 94 -6.47 -16.73 -0.60
N ARG A 95 -7.52 -16.68 0.23
CA ARG A 95 -7.52 -17.00 1.67
C ARG A 95 -6.52 -16.19 2.49
N ARG A 96 -5.92 -15.14 1.90
CA ARG A 96 -4.82 -14.36 2.44
C ARG A 96 -4.94 -12.91 2.03
N VAL A 97 -5.22 -12.02 2.98
CA VAL A 97 -5.29 -10.58 2.74
C VAL A 97 -4.30 -9.86 3.65
N LEU A 98 -3.64 -8.84 3.09
CA LEU A 98 -2.82 -7.89 3.84
C LEU A 98 -3.42 -6.50 3.67
N PHE A 99 -3.82 -5.89 4.77
CA PHE A 99 -4.23 -4.49 4.84
C PHE A 99 -3.02 -3.61 5.14
N CYS A 100 -2.90 -2.51 4.40
CA CYS A 100 -1.92 -1.45 4.62
C CYS A 100 -2.63 -0.10 4.67
N GLU A 101 -2.01 0.92 5.28
CA GLU A 101 -2.69 2.17 5.58
C GLU A 101 -2.93 3.00 4.32
N GLY A 102 -1.92 3.07 3.44
CA GLY A 102 -1.98 3.87 2.21
C GLY A 102 -1.28 3.26 1.00
N GLU A 103 -1.26 4.03 -0.10
CA GLU A 103 -0.61 3.61 -1.35
C GLU A 103 0.91 3.54 -1.25
N GLY A 104 1.53 4.44 -0.49
CA GLY A 104 2.97 4.40 -0.19
C GLY A 104 3.37 3.06 0.42
N ASP A 105 2.66 2.60 1.44
CA ASP A 105 2.90 1.31 2.10
C ASP A 105 2.83 0.15 1.13
N ARG A 106 1.77 0.10 0.30
CA ARG A 106 1.60 -0.96 -0.69
C ARG A 106 2.81 -1.03 -1.61
N GLU A 107 3.22 0.12 -2.15
CA GLU A 107 4.35 0.19 -3.06
C GLU A 107 5.66 -0.24 -2.38
N VAL A 108 5.91 0.25 -1.16
CA VAL A 108 7.10 -0.10 -0.38
C VAL A 108 7.12 -1.58 -0.04
N LEU A 109 6.02 -2.15 0.44
CA LEU A 109 5.90 -3.57 0.78
C LEU A 109 6.13 -4.48 -0.43
N GLU A 110 5.56 -4.13 -1.60
CA GLU A 110 5.79 -4.87 -2.83
C GLU A 110 7.27 -4.84 -3.25
N ARG A 111 7.91 -3.66 -3.17
CA ARG A 111 9.35 -3.50 -3.50
C ARG A 111 10.24 -4.25 -2.52
N LEU A 112 9.97 -4.15 -1.21
CA LEU A 112 10.68 -4.88 -0.16
C LEU A 112 10.52 -6.38 -0.33
N GLY A 113 9.33 -6.84 -0.69
CA GLY A 113 9.05 -8.24 -1.00
C GLY A 113 9.91 -8.77 -2.15
N ARG A 114 9.95 -8.04 -3.28
CA ARG A 114 10.81 -8.38 -4.42
C ARG A 114 12.28 -8.41 -4.03
N LEU A 115 12.73 -7.44 -3.23
CA LEU A 115 14.12 -7.41 -2.75
C LEU A 115 14.44 -8.59 -1.83
N ARG A 116 13.56 -8.88 -0.87
CA ARG A 116 13.73 -9.96 0.12
C ARG A 116 13.77 -11.35 -0.52
N PHE A 117 12.99 -11.54 -1.58
CA PHE A 117 12.86 -12.80 -2.31
C PHE A 117 13.55 -12.80 -3.68
N ARG A 118 14.49 -11.86 -3.92
CA ARG A 118 15.20 -11.75 -5.22
C ARG A 118 15.88 -13.04 -5.68
N ASN A 119 16.31 -13.87 -4.72
CA ASN A 119 16.97 -15.16 -4.94
C ASN A 119 16.08 -16.35 -4.51
N ASP A 120 14.81 -16.11 -4.19
CA ASP A 120 13.84 -17.12 -3.76
C ASP A 120 12.52 -16.96 -4.55
N PRO A 121 12.45 -17.52 -5.78
CA PRO A 121 11.26 -17.42 -6.61
C PRO A 121 10.01 -18.02 -5.95
N ASP A 122 10.17 -19.05 -5.10
CA ASP A 122 9.06 -19.65 -4.38
C ASP A 122 8.53 -18.73 -3.29
N GLY A 123 9.43 -18.04 -2.57
CA GLY A 123 9.06 -16.98 -1.64
C GLY A 123 8.30 -15.83 -2.30
N LEU A 124 8.76 -15.39 -3.47
CA LEU A 124 8.06 -14.34 -4.23
C LEU A 124 6.67 -14.82 -4.68
N ARG A 125 6.55 -16.06 -5.19
CA ARG A 125 5.25 -16.65 -5.54
C ARG A 125 4.32 -16.78 -4.34
N ARG A 126 4.84 -17.12 -3.15
CA ARG A 126 4.04 -17.15 -1.91
C ARG A 126 3.55 -15.76 -1.53
N LEU A 127 4.37 -14.72 -1.69
CA LEU A 127 3.98 -13.33 -1.44
C LEU A 127 2.90 -12.86 -2.43
N GLN A 128 3.05 -13.18 -3.73
CA GLN A 128 2.11 -12.79 -4.78
C GLN A 128 0.70 -13.42 -4.63
N ARG A 129 0.56 -14.47 -3.80
CA ARG A 129 -0.75 -15.03 -3.46
C ARG A 129 -1.52 -14.20 -2.44
N TRP A 130 -0.90 -13.20 -1.81
CA TRP A 130 -1.60 -12.31 -0.88
C TRP A 130 -2.35 -11.23 -1.65
N SER A 131 -3.60 -11.00 -1.28
CA SER A 131 -4.36 -9.83 -1.72
C SER A 131 -3.94 -8.63 -0.86
N ILE A 132 -3.21 -7.66 -1.42
CA ILE A 132 -2.82 -6.45 -0.68
C ILE A 132 -3.86 -5.34 -0.90
N VAL A 133 -4.42 -4.84 0.19
CA VAL A 133 -5.55 -3.89 0.21
C VAL A 133 -5.16 -2.65 0.99
N GLN A 134 -5.55 -1.49 0.47
CA GLN A 134 -5.32 -0.20 1.12
C GLN A 134 -6.54 0.16 1.97
N LEU A 135 -6.31 0.66 3.18
CA LEU A 135 -7.35 1.14 4.06
C LEU A 135 -7.72 2.61 3.78
N ASN A 136 -6.91 3.35 3.03
CA ASN A 136 -7.13 4.78 2.77
C ASN A 136 -7.27 5.59 4.08
N GLY A 137 -6.41 5.28 5.04
CA GLY A 137 -6.30 5.97 6.33
C GLY A 137 -6.87 5.23 7.55
N VAL A 138 -6.54 5.80 8.71
CA VAL A 138 -6.77 5.27 10.07
C VAL A 138 -8.22 4.85 10.36
N GLY A 139 -9.20 5.57 9.80
CA GLY A 139 -10.63 5.35 10.09
C GLY A 139 -11.16 3.99 9.62
N ASN A 140 -10.45 3.33 8.70
CA ASN A 140 -10.85 2.07 8.10
C ASN A 140 -10.13 0.85 8.69
N ALA A 141 -9.23 1.04 9.67
CA ALA A 141 -8.62 -0.06 10.42
C ALA A 141 -9.64 -1.07 11.02
N PRO A 142 -10.87 -0.66 11.44
CA PRO A 142 -11.90 -1.60 11.88
C PRO A 142 -12.43 -2.56 10.80
N ILE A 143 -12.11 -2.36 9.52
CA ILE A 143 -12.51 -3.28 8.42
C ILE A 143 -11.84 -4.65 8.58
N ALA A 144 -10.59 -4.70 9.04
CA ALA A 144 -9.88 -5.96 9.22
C ALA A 144 -10.54 -6.90 10.25
N PRO A 145 -10.88 -6.46 11.48
CA PRO A 145 -11.61 -7.31 12.42
C PRO A 145 -13.05 -7.62 11.97
N LEU A 146 -13.68 -6.77 11.15
CA LEU A 146 -14.98 -7.09 10.54
C LEU A 146 -14.86 -8.21 9.52
N LEU A 147 -13.84 -8.18 8.65
CA LEU A 147 -13.57 -9.25 7.70
C LEU A 147 -13.17 -10.54 8.40
N ALA A 148 -12.32 -10.47 9.44
CA ALA A 148 -11.99 -11.61 10.27
C ALA A 148 -13.27 -12.25 10.88
N LYS A 149 -14.20 -11.44 11.41
CA LYS A 149 -15.50 -11.92 11.92
C LYS A 149 -16.35 -12.56 10.83
N LEU A 150 -16.41 -11.96 9.64
CA LEU A 150 -17.18 -12.48 8.51
C LEU A 150 -16.70 -13.87 8.11
N VAL A 151 -15.39 -14.12 8.15
CA VAL A 151 -14.83 -15.38 7.65
C VAL A 151 -14.68 -16.44 8.73
N ARG A 152 -14.85 -16.06 10.00
CA ARG A 152 -15.14 -17.00 11.09
C ARG A 152 -16.56 -17.58 11.02
N ASN A 153 -17.44 -17.07 10.16
CA ASN A 153 -18.77 -17.63 9.96
C ASN A 153 -18.66 -19.09 9.46
N GLU A 154 -19.41 -20.00 10.08
CA GLU A 154 -19.40 -21.43 9.77
C GLU A 154 -19.63 -21.73 8.28
N LEU A 155 -20.50 -20.95 7.61
CA LEU A 155 -20.79 -21.13 6.18
C LEU A 155 -19.57 -20.87 5.30
N VAL A 156 -18.70 -19.95 5.72
CA VAL A 156 -17.47 -19.59 5.00
C VAL A 156 -16.34 -20.57 5.36
N GLN A 157 -16.29 -21.02 6.60
CA GLN A 157 -15.33 -22.03 7.07
C GLN A 157 -15.54 -23.40 6.41
N VAL A 158 -16.79 -23.80 6.17
CA VAL A 158 -17.11 -25.04 5.44
C VAL A 158 -16.57 -25.01 4.00
N GLN A 159 -16.42 -23.82 3.41
CA GLN A 159 -15.82 -23.64 2.08
C GLN A 159 -14.29 -23.53 2.12
N ALA A 160 -13.69 -23.26 3.28
CA ALA A 160 -12.26 -23.23 3.47
C ALA A 160 -11.71 -24.68 3.52
N ARG A 161 -11.02 -25.11 2.45
CA ARG A 161 -10.19 -26.33 2.46
C ARG A 161 -9.04 -26.19 3.46
N GLU A 162 -8.28 -27.26 3.69
CA GLU A 162 -7.09 -27.29 4.57
C GLU A 162 -6.22 -26.02 4.42
N GLY A 163 -5.90 -25.38 5.56
CA GLY A 163 -5.03 -24.19 5.64
C GLY A 163 -5.68 -22.90 6.16
N GLY A 164 -7.01 -22.85 6.33
CA GLY A 164 -7.70 -21.73 6.96
C GLY A 164 -7.57 -20.39 6.22
N PHE A 165 -7.86 -19.29 6.93
CA PHE A 165 -7.72 -17.92 6.42
C PHE A 165 -6.62 -17.15 7.16
N GLN A 166 -5.94 -16.25 6.45
CA GLN A 166 -4.95 -15.35 7.03
C GLN A 166 -5.29 -13.90 6.74
N VAL A 167 -5.41 -13.10 7.79
CA VAL A 167 -5.65 -11.66 7.72
C VAL A 167 -4.45 -10.97 8.36
N VAL A 168 -3.72 -10.18 7.58
CA VAL A 168 -2.62 -9.35 8.09
C VAL A 168 -3.07 -7.90 8.02
N VAL A 169 -2.78 -7.13 9.05
CA VAL A 169 -2.97 -5.68 9.08
C VAL A 169 -1.62 -5.06 9.42
N VAL A 170 -1.19 -4.13 8.61
CA VAL A 170 0.03 -3.36 8.81
C VAL A 170 -0.37 -1.90 9.00
N LEU A 171 0.05 -1.31 10.12
CA LEU A 171 -0.34 0.03 10.53
C LEU A 171 0.89 0.86 10.90
N ASP A 172 0.80 2.16 10.64
CA ASP A 172 1.76 3.13 11.14
C ASP A 172 1.69 3.25 12.66
N ARG A 173 2.79 3.66 13.30
CA ARG A 173 2.79 3.84 14.76
C ARG A 173 1.98 5.06 15.15
N ASP A 174 2.00 6.10 14.32
CA ASP A 174 1.14 7.28 14.47
C ASP A 174 1.14 7.92 15.88
N TYR A 175 2.24 7.74 16.63
CA TYR A 175 2.46 8.12 18.05
C TYR A 175 1.51 7.53 19.09
N ALA A 176 0.43 6.88 18.69
CA ALA A 176 -0.59 6.37 19.62
C ALA A 176 -0.56 4.84 19.74
N ARG A 177 -0.01 4.14 18.75
CA ARG A 177 -0.01 2.67 18.71
C ARG A 177 1.27 2.12 19.33
N THR A 178 1.14 1.00 20.04
CA THR A 178 2.30 0.25 20.54
C THR A 178 2.91 -0.53 19.39
N PRO A 179 4.21 -0.36 19.10
CA PRO A 179 4.87 -1.10 18.03
C PRO A 179 4.91 -2.60 18.35
N GLY A 180 4.94 -3.42 17.31
CA GLY A 180 5.14 -4.87 17.43
C GLY A 180 4.13 -5.70 16.65
N LEU A 181 4.39 -7.01 16.65
CA LEU A 181 3.55 -8.02 16.01
C LEU A 181 2.62 -8.63 17.05
N HIS A 182 1.33 -8.60 16.77
CA HIS A 182 0.29 -9.22 17.58
C HIS A 182 -0.39 -10.28 16.72
N GLU A 183 -0.40 -11.52 17.18
CA GLU A 183 -1.00 -12.64 16.47
C GLU A 183 -2.14 -13.21 17.29
N THR A 184 -3.27 -13.49 16.64
CA THR A 184 -4.39 -14.19 17.24
C THR A 184 -4.91 -15.21 16.24
N THR A 185 -4.96 -16.47 16.65
CA THR A 185 -5.56 -17.53 15.84
C THR A 185 -6.81 -18.05 16.53
N ASP A 186 -7.93 -18.00 15.82
CA ASP A 186 -9.23 -18.44 16.31
C ASP A 186 -10.06 -19.03 15.16
N ALA A 187 -10.72 -20.16 15.40
CA ALA A 187 -11.60 -20.84 14.44
C ALA A 187 -11.02 -20.96 13.00
N GLY A 188 -9.74 -21.33 12.87
CA GLY A 188 -9.09 -21.50 11.57
C GLY A 188 -8.76 -20.18 10.83
N VAL A 189 -8.87 -19.05 11.52
CA VAL A 189 -8.46 -17.72 11.03
C VAL A 189 -7.28 -17.23 11.85
N THR A 190 -6.15 -16.96 11.18
CA THR A 190 -5.00 -16.29 11.79
C THR A 190 -5.05 -14.81 11.44
N GLU A 191 -5.16 -13.97 12.46
CA GLU A 191 -5.08 -12.53 12.38
C GLU A 191 -3.71 -12.07 12.88
N LEU A 192 -2.97 -11.35 12.06
CA LEU A 192 -1.71 -10.71 12.43
C LEU A 192 -1.87 -9.20 12.31
N SER A 193 -1.56 -8.48 13.38
CA SER A 193 -1.48 -7.02 13.39
C SER A 193 -0.04 -6.59 13.64
N LEU A 194 0.55 -5.92 12.67
CA LEU A 194 1.89 -5.35 12.75
C LEU A 194 1.77 -3.84 12.83
N VAL A 195 2.31 -3.27 13.91
CA VAL A 195 2.54 -1.83 14.03
C VAL A 195 4.03 -1.59 13.87
N TRP A 196 4.40 -0.69 12.96
CA TRP A 196 5.81 -0.34 12.72
C TRP A 196 6.50 0.18 13.98
N SER A 197 7.81 -0.07 14.09
CA SER A 197 8.62 0.41 15.22
C SER A 197 8.80 1.94 15.19
N ALA A 198 8.84 2.51 13.99
CA ALA A 198 8.92 3.94 13.72
C ALA A 198 7.56 4.49 13.28
N HIS A 199 7.49 5.79 12.97
CA HIS A 199 6.23 6.47 12.65
C HIS A 199 5.50 5.81 11.50
N SER A 200 6.18 5.61 10.37
CA SER A 200 5.70 4.85 9.21
C SER A 200 6.74 3.85 8.70
N VAL A 201 6.40 3.08 7.67
CA VAL A 201 7.36 2.18 6.99
C VAL A 201 8.56 2.94 6.42
N GLU A 202 8.38 4.16 5.89
CA GLU A 202 9.48 4.99 5.40
C GLU A 202 10.44 5.34 6.54
N SER A 203 9.91 5.70 7.71
CA SER A 203 10.72 6.01 8.88
C SER A 203 11.55 4.80 9.33
N VAL A 204 11.04 3.57 9.18
CA VAL A 204 11.82 2.34 9.46
C VAL A 204 13.01 2.19 8.52
N LEU A 205 12.91 2.71 7.29
CA LEU A 205 13.97 2.62 6.29
C LEU A 205 15.05 3.71 6.44
N LEU A 206 14.80 4.74 7.25
CA LEU A 206 15.71 5.87 7.46
C LEU A 206 16.76 5.57 8.51
N THR A 207 17.60 4.56 8.23
CA THR A 207 18.76 4.20 9.06
C THR A 207 20.06 4.37 8.28
N PRO A 208 21.20 4.66 8.93
CA PRO A 208 22.47 4.81 8.23
C PRO A 208 22.81 3.63 7.31
N PRO A 209 22.68 2.35 7.72
CA PRO A 209 23.00 1.22 6.85
C PRO A 209 22.16 1.16 5.57
N ILE A 210 20.86 1.48 5.67
CA ILE A 210 19.94 1.45 4.52
C ILE A 210 20.22 2.62 3.58
N LEU A 211 20.39 3.83 4.13
CA LEU A 211 20.71 5.02 3.35
C LEU A 211 22.05 4.89 2.63
N LEU A 212 23.07 4.35 3.28
CA LEU A 212 24.37 4.08 2.66
C LEU A 212 24.24 3.08 1.51
N ALA A 213 23.44 2.02 1.68
CA ALA A 213 23.19 1.04 0.61
C ALA A 213 22.44 1.67 -0.58
N TRP A 214 21.49 2.57 -0.31
CA TRP A 214 20.78 3.30 -1.36
C TRP A 214 21.69 4.28 -2.11
N LEU A 215 22.53 5.02 -1.39
CA LEU A 215 23.52 5.93 -1.96
C LEU A 215 24.52 5.18 -2.85
N ASP A 216 25.06 4.06 -2.38
CA ASP A 216 25.95 3.23 -3.21
C ASP A 216 25.22 2.75 -4.48
N GLY A 217 24.03 2.16 -4.36
CA GLY A 217 23.25 1.70 -5.51
C GLY A 217 22.94 2.82 -6.51
N TRP A 218 22.58 4.00 -6.02
CA TRP A 218 22.34 5.18 -6.86
C TRP A 218 23.62 5.63 -7.58
N ILE A 219 24.75 5.67 -6.88
CA ILE A 219 26.06 6.03 -7.47
C ILE A 219 26.49 5.01 -8.51
N GLN A 220 26.34 3.72 -8.26
CA GLN A 220 26.66 2.68 -9.24
C GLN A 220 25.81 2.83 -10.51
N THR A 221 24.51 3.10 -10.35
CA THR A 221 23.59 3.34 -11.46
C THR A 221 23.97 4.60 -12.24
N TRP A 222 24.32 5.67 -11.54
CA TRP A 222 24.75 6.93 -12.13
C TRP A 222 26.07 6.78 -12.90
N ARG A 223 27.06 6.07 -12.33
CA ARG A 223 28.33 5.70 -12.97
C ARG A 223 28.14 4.83 -14.22
N ALA A 224 27.15 3.94 -14.22
CA ALA A 224 26.86 3.08 -15.38
C ALA A 224 26.34 3.87 -16.58
N LYS A 225 25.70 5.04 -16.36
CA LYS A 225 25.14 5.88 -17.42
C LYS A 225 26.19 6.74 -18.15
N ASP A 226 27.32 7.06 -17.52
CA ASP A 226 28.38 7.88 -18.12
C ASP A 226 29.79 7.39 -17.69
N PRO A 227 30.48 6.61 -18.55
CA PRO A 227 31.82 6.09 -18.26
C PRO A 227 32.88 7.18 -18.03
N ALA A 228 32.72 8.38 -18.57
CA ALA A 228 33.68 9.48 -18.38
C ALA A 228 33.63 10.04 -16.94
N ARG A 229 32.47 9.93 -16.28
CA ARG A 229 32.27 10.39 -14.89
C ARG A 229 32.69 9.35 -13.85
N ARG A 230 33.00 8.13 -14.28
CA ARG A 230 33.35 6.99 -13.43
C ARG A 230 34.58 7.22 -12.55
N ALA A 231 35.53 8.04 -13.04
CA ALA A 231 36.76 8.39 -12.33
C ALA A 231 36.64 9.63 -11.41
N ALA A 232 35.55 10.40 -11.51
CA ALA A 232 35.45 11.72 -10.88
C ALA A 232 34.75 11.72 -9.51
N VAL A 233 33.94 10.69 -9.22
CA VAL A 233 33.17 10.63 -7.96
C VAL A 233 33.74 9.56 -7.07
N THR A 234 34.62 9.94 -6.16
CA THR A 234 35.01 9.11 -5.01
C THR A 234 34.05 9.45 -3.88
N LEU A 235 33.43 8.43 -3.29
CA LEU A 235 32.66 8.64 -2.07
C LEU A 235 33.61 9.09 -0.97
N PRO A 236 33.29 10.15 -0.22
CA PRO A 236 34.08 10.52 0.94
C PRO A 236 34.20 9.35 1.92
N ASP A 237 35.38 9.12 2.48
CA ASP A 237 35.60 8.08 3.48
C ASP A 237 34.77 8.32 4.75
N ASP A 238 34.36 9.56 5.00
CA ASP A 238 33.51 10.00 6.10
C ASP A 238 32.00 9.96 5.77
N LEU A 239 31.58 9.37 4.64
CA LEU A 239 30.16 9.31 4.25
C LEU A 239 29.25 8.71 5.34
N PRO A 240 29.61 7.62 6.05
CA PRO A 240 28.78 7.11 7.14
C PRO A 240 28.54 8.17 8.23
N LEU A 241 29.59 8.91 8.62
CA LEU A 241 29.48 9.98 9.61
C LEU A 241 28.60 11.12 9.10
N ARG A 242 28.71 11.50 7.82
CA ARG A 242 27.85 12.52 7.20
C ARG A 242 26.38 12.11 7.20
N VAL A 243 26.08 10.84 6.93
CA VAL A 243 24.70 10.32 6.98
C VAL A 243 24.16 10.37 8.41
N GLU A 244 24.94 9.94 9.40
CA GLU A 244 24.54 10.02 10.81
C GLU A 244 24.30 11.47 11.26
N GLN A 245 25.18 12.40 10.88
CA GLN A 245 25.04 13.82 11.16
C GLN A 245 23.80 14.43 10.47
N ALA A 246 23.51 14.02 9.23
CA ALA A 246 22.33 14.49 8.51
C ALA A 246 21.04 14.00 9.17
N LEU A 247 20.99 12.75 9.63
CA LEU A 247 19.86 12.23 10.40
C LEU A 247 19.69 12.98 11.72
N ALA A 248 20.78 13.17 12.47
CA ALA A 248 20.75 13.91 13.73
C ALA A 248 20.34 15.39 13.54
N ALA A 249 20.78 16.02 12.44
CA ALA A 249 20.39 17.38 12.09
C ALA A 249 18.90 17.46 11.75
N ALA A 250 18.35 16.48 11.02
CA ALA A 250 16.93 16.41 10.72
C ALA A 250 16.10 16.22 12.01
N ASP A 251 16.54 15.33 12.91
CA ASP A 251 15.89 15.11 14.21
C ASP A 251 15.93 16.37 15.10
N ALA A 252 16.97 17.19 14.97
CA ALA A 252 17.12 18.45 15.71
C ALA A 252 16.45 19.67 15.03
N ASP A 253 15.89 19.51 13.82
CA ASP A 253 15.33 20.65 13.07
C ASP A 253 14.03 21.15 13.72
N ALA A 254 14.03 22.41 14.16
CA ALA A 254 12.90 23.01 14.85
C ALA A 254 11.66 23.15 13.95
N THR A 255 11.84 23.34 12.65
CA THR A 255 10.74 23.49 11.69
C THR A 255 10.06 22.15 11.43
N LEU A 256 10.84 21.08 11.26
CA LEU A 256 10.33 19.71 11.12
C LEU A 256 9.60 19.28 12.40
N ASN A 257 10.20 19.52 13.57
CA ASN A 257 9.61 19.18 14.86
C ASN A 257 8.32 19.98 15.14
N GLN A 258 8.28 21.28 14.84
CA GLN A 258 7.05 22.07 15.01
C GLN A 258 5.95 21.58 14.04
N HIS A 259 6.28 21.29 12.78
CA HIS A 259 5.32 20.77 11.83
C HIS A 259 4.76 19.41 12.26
N ALA A 260 5.61 18.51 12.75
CA ALA A 260 5.19 17.23 13.27
C ALA A 260 4.26 17.38 14.49
N ALA A 261 4.58 18.34 15.38
CA ALA A 261 3.73 18.68 16.50
C ALA A 261 2.37 19.21 16.04
N ASP A 262 2.31 20.01 14.97
CA ASP A 262 1.04 20.52 14.41
C ASP A 262 0.17 19.40 13.83
N LEU A 263 0.75 18.48 13.06
CA LEU A 263 0.04 17.31 12.51
C LEU A 263 -0.47 16.39 13.63
N LEU A 264 0.37 16.12 14.62
CA LEU A 264 -0.01 15.31 15.77
C LEU A 264 -1.08 16.01 16.62
N ALA A 265 -0.98 17.33 16.83
CA ALA A 265 -2.00 18.10 17.53
C ALA A 265 -3.35 17.99 16.81
N ALA A 266 -3.39 18.20 15.48
CA ALA A 266 -4.61 18.04 14.69
C ALA A 266 -5.24 16.65 14.90
N ARG A 267 -4.45 15.58 14.92
CA ARG A 267 -4.94 14.23 15.20
C ARG A 267 -5.42 14.05 16.64
N LEU A 268 -4.71 14.57 17.63
CA LEU A 268 -5.11 14.49 19.05
C LEU A 268 -6.43 15.23 19.30
N THR A 269 -6.72 16.30 18.55
CA THR A 269 -7.98 17.05 18.71
C THR A 269 -9.22 16.26 18.26
N THR A 270 -9.08 15.22 17.43
CA THR A 270 -10.21 14.34 17.09
C THR A 270 -10.46 13.26 18.15
N GLN A 271 -9.50 13.01 19.05
CA GLN A 271 -9.60 12.01 20.10
C GLN A 271 -10.29 12.57 21.35
N PRO A 272 -10.98 11.74 22.16
CA PRO A 272 -11.43 12.15 23.48
C PRO A 272 -10.22 12.48 24.36
N MET A 273 -10.26 13.65 25.01
CA MET A 273 -9.23 14.10 25.95
C MET A 273 -9.88 14.43 27.28
N ASN A 274 -9.24 13.98 28.36
CA ASN A 274 -9.70 14.23 29.71
C ASN A 274 -8.69 15.10 30.46
N ASP A 275 -9.18 15.90 31.42
CA ASP A 275 -8.33 16.62 32.35
C ASP A 275 -7.74 15.70 33.42
N GLU A 276 -6.95 16.29 34.32
CA GLU A 276 -6.30 15.58 35.43
C GLU A 276 -7.31 14.93 36.40
N THR A 277 -8.57 15.37 36.37
CA THR A 277 -9.67 14.81 37.18
C THR A 277 -10.49 13.76 36.41
N GLY A 278 -10.13 13.46 35.17
CA GLY A 278 -10.82 12.51 34.31
C GLY A 278 -12.05 13.07 33.59
N ARG A 279 -12.30 14.38 33.65
CA ARG A 279 -13.44 15.02 32.96
C ARG A 279 -13.10 15.36 31.51
N PRO A 280 -14.04 15.21 30.56
CA PRO A 280 -13.78 15.51 29.16
C PRO A 280 -13.52 17.00 28.93
N ILE A 281 -12.50 17.29 28.13
CA ILE A 281 -12.10 18.65 27.75
C ILE A 281 -12.69 18.99 26.37
N HIS A 282 -13.22 20.21 26.23
CA HIS A 282 -13.81 20.72 24.99
C HIS A 282 -13.25 22.10 24.61
N GLY A 283 -13.53 22.53 23.37
CA GLY A 283 -13.18 23.87 22.87
C GLY A 283 -11.68 24.17 22.89
N ASP A 284 -11.34 25.43 23.14
CA ASP A 284 -9.96 25.93 23.09
C ASP A 284 -9.02 25.23 24.08
N THR A 285 -9.53 24.85 25.26
CA THR A 285 -8.75 24.10 26.25
C THR A 285 -8.30 22.74 25.69
N LYS A 286 -9.13 22.09 24.85
CA LYS A 286 -8.78 20.84 24.19
C LYS A 286 -7.68 21.07 23.16
N LEU A 287 -7.79 22.14 22.36
CA LEU A 287 -6.76 22.53 21.37
C LEU A 287 -5.42 22.77 22.07
N ILE A 288 -5.40 23.61 23.12
CA ILE A 288 -4.17 23.94 23.87
C ILE A 288 -3.52 22.67 24.42
N ARG A 289 -4.29 21.82 25.12
CA ARG A 289 -3.76 20.56 25.68
C ARG A 289 -3.28 19.59 24.59
N ALA A 290 -3.93 19.55 23.42
CA ALA A 290 -3.48 18.74 22.30
C ALA A 290 -2.13 19.22 21.76
N PHE A 291 -1.93 20.54 21.60
CA PHE A 291 -0.66 21.13 21.17
C PHE A 291 0.46 20.89 22.20
N GLU A 292 0.19 21.10 23.49
CA GLU A 292 1.17 20.83 24.55
C GLU A 292 1.61 19.36 24.56
N ARG A 293 0.65 18.44 24.46
CA ARG A 293 0.93 17.01 24.41
C ARG A 293 1.68 16.61 23.15
N ALA A 294 1.30 17.14 21.99
CA ALA A 294 1.98 16.87 20.73
C ALA A 294 3.45 17.32 20.77
N ARG A 295 3.72 18.54 21.25
CA ARG A 295 5.09 19.05 21.44
C ARG A 295 5.90 18.18 22.39
N SER A 296 5.30 17.75 23.51
CA SER A 296 5.98 16.88 24.47
C SER A 296 6.34 15.53 23.86
N LEU A 297 5.45 14.92 23.09
CA LEU A 297 5.69 13.63 22.42
C LEU A 297 6.77 13.74 21.34
N VAL A 298 6.71 14.79 20.52
CA VAL A 298 7.75 15.06 19.51
C VAL A 298 9.11 15.31 20.15
N ALA A 299 9.17 16.06 21.25
CA ALA A 299 10.41 16.31 21.96
C ALA A 299 11.00 15.05 22.63
N ALA A 300 10.14 14.10 23.05
CA ALA A 300 10.57 12.85 23.66
C ALA A 300 11.11 11.85 22.61
N GLU A 301 10.55 11.84 21.40
CA GLU A 301 10.93 10.93 20.32
C GLU A 301 11.08 11.70 18.97
N PRO A 302 12.10 12.57 18.83
CA PRO A 302 12.26 13.43 17.64
C PRO A 302 12.50 12.63 16.36
N ALA A 303 13.12 11.45 16.47
CA ALA A 303 13.29 10.50 15.36
C ALA A 303 11.97 9.94 14.81
N LEU A 304 10.86 10.03 15.57
CA LEU A 304 9.53 9.74 15.02
C LEU A 304 8.91 10.96 14.35
N ALA A 305 9.34 12.17 14.68
CA ALA A 305 8.73 13.44 14.30
C ALA A 305 9.32 14.04 13.02
N ALA A 306 10.65 14.01 12.87
CA ALA A 306 11.32 14.65 11.74
C ALA A 306 10.94 14.06 10.37
N TRP A 307 10.47 12.82 10.33
CA TRP A 307 10.26 12.06 9.10
C TRP A 307 8.79 11.97 8.66
N GLN A 308 7.93 12.86 9.16
CA GLN A 308 6.52 12.95 8.77
C GLN A 308 6.24 13.70 7.46
N ARG A 309 7.26 14.32 6.84
CA ARG A 309 7.03 15.08 5.60
C ARG A 309 6.92 14.17 4.37
N PRO A 310 6.23 14.62 3.30
CA PRO A 310 6.38 14.04 1.98
C PRO A 310 7.87 14.00 1.59
N ARG A 311 8.28 12.88 0.98
CA ARG A 311 9.67 12.49 0.60
C ARG A 311 10.58 13.63 0.13
N GLU A 312 10.01 14.68 -0.47
CA GLU A 312 10.69 15.80 -1.12
C GLU A 312 11.44 16.74 -0.16
N LEU A 313 10.90 17.03 1.03
CA LEU A 313 11.51 18.02 1.94
C LEU A 313 12.64 17.42 2.79
N CYS A 314 12.53 16.15 3.16
CA CYS A 314 13.62 15.40 3.77
C CYS A 314 14.79 15.21 2.80
N ALA A 315 14.49 14.97 1.52
CA ALA A 315 15.51 14.89 0.47
C ALA A 315 16.24 16.23 0.24
N GLN A 316 15.52 17.36 0.30
CA GLN A 316 16.13 18.69 0.20
C GLN A 316 17.08 18.99 1.36
N HIS A 317 16.67 18.71 2.60
CA HIS A 317 17.54 18.95 3.77
C HIS A 317 18.76 18.02 3.79
N ALA A 318 18.58 16.73 3.45
CA ALA A 318 19.70 15.81 3.29
C ALA A 318 20.65 16.28 2.18
N ALA A 319 20.13 16.76 1.04
CA ALA A 319 20.93 17.32 -0.03
C ALA A 319 21.69 18.59 0.40
N GLU A 320 21.06 19.48 1.17
CA GLU A 320 21.72 20.68 1.71
C GLU A 320 22.88 20.33 2.62
N VAL A 321 22.69 19.37 3.56
CA VAL A 321 23.76 18.90 4.46
C VAL A 321 24.89 18.22 3.67
N LEU A 322 24.56 17.42 2.65
CA LEU A 322 25.56 16.77 1.79
C LEU A 322 26.29 17.75 0.87
N SER A 323 25.68 18.89 0.52
CA SER A 323 26.23 19.91 -0.38
C SER A 323 27.15 20.94 0.30
N ARG A 324 27.12 21.05 1.63
CA ARG A 324 27.84 22.11 2.36
C ARG A 324 29.37 22.04 2.24
N ASP A 325 29.94 20.93 1.75
CA ASP A 325 31.40 20.78 1.58
C ASP A 325 31.88 20.61 0.13
N GLN A 326 31.00 20.43 -0.87
CA GLN A 326 31.41 20.39 -2.29
C GLN A 326 30.30 20.91 -3.23
N PRO A 327 30.65 21.65 -4.30
CA PRO A 327 29.67 22.11 -5.28
C PRO A 327 29.09 20.90 -6.03
N ILE A 328 27.84 20.56 -5.72
CA ILE A 328 27.04 19.65 -6.55
C ILE A 328 26.80 20.39 -7.88
N PRO A 329 27.22 19.85 -9.04
CA PRO A 329 26.96 20.50 -10.31
C PRO A 329 25.44 20.57 -10.54
N ALA A 330 24.95 21.80 -10.75
CA ALA A 330 23.54 22.08 -10.95
C ALA A 330 22.94 21.15 -12.01
N THR A 331 21.99 20.31 -11.60
CA THR A 331 21.12 19.60 -12.53
C THR A 331 20.21 20.61 -13.19
N SER A 332 20.43 20.88 -14.48
CA SER A 332 19.49 21.61 -15.32
C SER A 332 18.14 20.90 -15.29
N SER A 333 17.11 21.59 -14.80
CA SER A 333 15.73 21.14 -14.82
C SER A 333 15.25 21.00 -16.26
N SER A 334 15.00 19.76 -16.67
CA SER A 334 14.16 19.41 -17.82
C SER A 334 13.51 18.06 -17.50
N PHE A 335 12.43 18.13 -16.71
CA PHE A 335 11.32 17.17 -16.72
C PHE A 335 10.07 17.98 -17.05
#